data_AF-A0A0D2VP30-F1
#
_entry.id   AF-A0A0D2VP30-F1
#
_cell.length_a   1.000
_cell.length_b   1.000
_cell.length_c   1.000
_cell.angle_alpha   90.00
_cell.angle_beta   90.00
_cell.angle_gamma   90.00
#
_symmetry.space_group_name_H-M   'P 1'
#
loop_
_entity.id
_entity.type
_entity.pdbx_description
1 polymer ?
#
loop_
_entity_poly.entity_id
_entity_poly.type
_entity_poly.pdbx_seq_one_letter_code
_entity_poly.pdbx_strand_id
1 'polypeptide(L)'
;MRLNEENERCLLYLDAFTRKPLIATAERQLLERHIPAILDKGFMMLMDGHRIEDLQRMYSLFSRVNALESLRQAISSYIRRTGQSIVMDEEKDKDMVSSLLEFKASLDSIIEESFSKNEAFCNTIKDSFEHLINLRQNRPAELIAKFLDEKLRDGNKGTSEEELEGTLDKVLVLFRFIQGKDVFEAFYKKDLAKRLLLGKSASIDAEKSMISKLKTECGS
;
A
#
# COMPACT_ATOMS: atom_id res chain seq x y z
N MET A 1 -17.92 -14.11 17.56
CA MET A 1 -18.99 -14.36 18.53
C MET A 1 -19.74 -15.67 18.22
N ARG A 2 -19.00 -16.79 18.16
CA ARG A 2 -19.51 -18.19 18.21
C ARG A 2 -18.38 -19.04 18.78
N LEU A 3 -17.15 -18.76 18.33
CA LEU A 3 -15.91 -19.20 18.98
C LEU A 3 -15.79 -18.74 20.44
N ASN A 4 -16.21 -17.51 20.79
CA ASN A 4 -16.24 -17.08 22.20
C ASN A 4 -17.33 -17.81 22.99
N GLU A 5 -18.50 -18.02 22.40
CA GLU A 5 -19.61 -18.75 23.05
C GLU A 5 -19.24 -20.22 23.28
N GLU A 6 -18.58 -20.87 22.32
CA GLU A 6 -18.04 -22.22 22.48
C GLU A 6 -16.89 -22.27 23.48
N ASN A 7 -16.05 -21.22 23.52
CA ASN A 7 -14.97 -21.12 24.51
C ASN A 7 -15.52 -20.94 25.94
N GLU A 8 -16.60 -20.17 26.11
CA GLU A 8 -17.31 -19.99 27.37
C GLU A 8 -18.11 -21.24 27.78
N ARG A 9 -18.80 -21.91 26.85
CA ARG A 9 -19.44 -23.22 27.12
C ARG A 9 -18.42 -24.27 27.52
N CYS A 10 -17.25 -24.29 26.88
CA CYS A 10 -16.16 -25.19 27.27
C CYS A 10 -15.64 -24.91 28.68
N LEU A 11 -15.63 -23.65 29.13
CA LEU A 11 -15.22 -23.26 30.48
C LEU A 11 -16.23 -23.70 31.55
N LEU A 12 -17.52 -23.75 31.22
CA LEU A 12 -18.60 -24.06 32.16
C LEU A 12 -18.97 -25.55 32.24
N TYR A 13 -18.80 -26.33 31.17
CA TYR A 13 -19.41 -27.68 31.08
C TYR A 13 -18.52 -28.80 30.54
N LEU A 14 -17.31 -28.53 30.04
CA LEU A 14 -16.47 -29.55 29.40
C LEU A 14 -15.16 -29.78 30.15
N ASP A 15 -14.80 -31.05 30.25
CA ASP A 15 -13.52 -31.47 30.80
C ASP A 15 -12.36 -30.88 29.96
N ALA A 16 -11.30 -30.40 30.64
CA ALA A 16 -10.16 -29.73 30.01
C ALA A 16 -9.52 -30.55 28.87
N PHE A 17 -9.63 -31.89 28.91
CA PHE A 17 -9.12 -32.78 27.88
C PHE A 17 -9.95 -32.78 26.58
N THR A 18 -11.24 -32.44 26.64
CA THR A 18 -12.15 -32.40 25.46
C THR A 18 -12.18 -31.05 24.74
N ARG A 19 -11.78 -29.97 25.44
CA ARG A 19 -11.79 -28.60 24.92
C ARG A 19 -10.87 -28.41 23.72
N LYS A 20 -9.63 -28.92 23.77
CA LYS A 20 -8.66 -28.77 22.67
C LYS A 20 -9.12 -29.46 21.37
N PRO A 21 -9.53 -30.75 21.39
CA PRO A 21 -10.07 -31.41 20.19
C PRO A 21 -11.33 -30.76 19.62
N LEU A 22 -12.23 -30.26 20.48
CA LEU A 22 -13.47 -29.62 20.04
C LEU A 22 -13.19 -28.30 19.32
N ILE A 23 -12.37 -27.43 19.89
CA ILE A 23 -11.99 -26.15 19.27
C ILE A 23 -11.28 -26.40 17.94
N ALA A 24 -10.32 -27.33 17.88
CA ALA A 24 -9.62 -27.68 16.64
C ALA A 24 -10.58 -28.19 15.56
N THR A 25 -11.59 -28.98 15.94
CA THR A 25 -12.61 -29.46 14.99
C THR A 25 -13.48 -28.31 14.49
N ALA A 26 -13.90 -27.41 15.37
CA ALA A 26 -14.68 -26.24 15.00
C ALA A 26 -13.90 -25.30 14.08
N GLU A 27 -12.63 -25.02 14.37
CA GLU A 27 -11.74 -24.20 13.55
C GLU A 27 -11.53 -24.82 12.16
N ARG A 28 -11.32 -26.14 12.09
CA ARG A 28 -11.18 -26.84 10.81
C ARG A 28 -12.46 -26.81 9.97
N GLN A 29 -13.61 -27.04 10.58
CA GLN A 29 -14.88 -27.14 9.85
C GLN A 29 -15.46 -25.77 9.49
N LEU A 30 -15.31 -24.76 10.35
CA LEU A 30 -15.90 -23.44 10.13
C LEU A 30 -14.95 -22.47 9.43
N LEU A 31 -13.63 -22.64 9.57
CA LEU A 31 -12.64 -21.74 8.97
C LEU A 31 -11.86 -22.44 7.88
N GLU A 32 -11.00 -23.40 8.20
CA GLU A 32 -9.97 -23.97 7.29
C GLU A 32 -10.57 -24.41 5.94
N ARG A 33 -11.68 -25.16 5.97
CA ARG A 33 -12.37 -25.64 4.75
C ARG A 33 -12.97 -24.53 3.88
N HIS A 34 -13.25 -23.37 4.47
CA HIS A 34 -13.97 -22.27 3.83
C HIS A 34 -13.08 -21.08 3.48
N ILE A 35 -11.79 -21.10 3.84
CA ILE A 35 -10.85 -20.00 3.58
C ILE A 35 -10.85 -19.55 2.12
N PRO A 36 -10.74 -20.44 1.11
CA PRO A 36 -10.74 -20.01 -0.28
C PRO A 36 -12.03 -19.27 -0.65
N ALA A 37 -13.19 -19.77 -0.21
CA ALA A 37 -14.49 -19.16 -0.51
C ALA A 37 -14.70 -17.81 0.21
N ILE A 38 -14.19 -17.67 1.44
CA ILE A 38 -14.23 -16.41 2.20
C ILE A 38 -13.37 -15.36 1.49
N LEU A 39 -12.16 -15.74 1.06
CA LEU A 39 -11.26 -14.83 0.36
C LEU A 39 -11.81 -14.42 -1.00
N ASP A 40 -12.25 -15.38 -1.83
CA ASP A 40 -12.75 -15.11 -3.18
C ASP A 40 -13.96 -14.17 -3.20
N LYS A 41 -14.88 -14.32 -2.23
CA LYS A 41 -16.17 -13.61 -2.24
C LYS A 41 -16.17 -12.34 -1.40
N GLY A 42 -15.40 -12.32 -0.32
CA GLY A 42 -15.49 -11.25 0.68
C GLY A 42 -14.30 -10.32 0.70
N PHE A 43 -13.10 -10.80 0.39
CA PHE A 43 -11.87 -10.07 0.70
C PHE A 43 -11.78 -8.72 -0.03
N MET A 44 -12.06 -8.69 -1.34
CA MET A 44 -12.02 -7.45 -2.11
C MET A 44 -13.01 -6.42 -1.57
N MET A 45 -14.23 -6.83 -1.25
CA MET A 45 -15.25 -5.93 -0.69
C MET A 45 -14.84 -5.32 0.65
N LEU A 46 -14.12 -6.09 1.49
CA LEU A 46 -13.61 -5.58 2.77
C LEU A 46 -12.48 -4.57 2.58
N MET A 47 -11.59 -4.82 1.61
CA MET A 47 -10.50 -3.91 1.26
C MET A 47 -11.02 -2.61 0.64
N ASP A 48 -11.89 -2.72 -0.37
CA ASP A 48 -12.51 -1.55 -1.04
C ASP A 48 -13.32 -0.71 -0.03
N GLY A 49 -14.08 -1.39 0.84
CA GLY A 49 -14.92 -0.76 1.86
C GLY A 49 -14.17 -0.27 3.10
N HIS A 50 -12.83 -0.37 3.15
CA HIS A 50 -12.01 0.03 4.31
C HIS A 50 -12.53 -0.52 5.64
N ARG A 51 -12.94 -1.79 5.63
CA ARG A 51 -13.62 -2.44 6.77
C ARG A 51 -12.62 -2.97 7.78
N ILE A 52 -11.94 -2.06 8.49
CA ILE A 52 -10.83 -2.35 9.42
C ILE A 52 -11.19 -3.43 10.46
N GLU A 53 -12.32 -3.29 11.15
CA GLU A 53 -12.74 -4.27 12.16
C GLU A 53 -12.98 -5.68 11.57
N ASP A 54 -13.50 -5.76 10.35
CA ASP A 54 -13.73 -7.02 9.67
C ASP A 54 -12.42 -7.67 9.23
N LEU A 55 -11.47 -6.85 8.77
CA LEU A 55 -10.11 -7.29 8.40
C LEU A 55 -9.32 -7.75 9.63
N GLN A 56 -9.42 -7.06 10.77
CA GLN A 56 -8.84 -7.48 12.05
C GLN A 56 -9.39 -8.84 12.50
N ARG A 57 -10.71 -9.02 12.41
CA ARG A 57 -11.36 -10.30 12.72
C ARG A 57 -10.89 -11.40 11.79
N MET A 58 -10.80 -11.12 10.49
CA MET A 58 -10.30 -12.08 9.50
C MET A 58 -8.86 -12.50 9.82
N TYR A 59 -7.95 -11.54 10.08
CA TYR A 59 -6.57 -11.82 10.45
C TYR A 59 -6.46 -12.68 11.73
N SER A 60 -7.24 -12.33 12.76
CA SER A 60 -7.27 -13.06 14.02
C SER A 60 -7.76 -14.50 13.84
N LEU A 61 -8.79 -14.71 13.03
CA LEU A 61 -9.33 -16.04 12.75
C LEU A 61 -8.38 -16.88 11.89
N PHE A 62 -7.74 -16.27 10.89
CA PHE A 62 -6.83 -16.97 9.99
C PHE A 62 -5.51 -17.33 10.68
N SER A 63 -5.07 -16.52 11.66
CA SER A 63 -3.94 -16.84 12.51
C SER A 63 -4.15 -18.13 13.31
N ARG A 64 -5.36 -18.38 13.81
CA ARG A 64 -5.69 -19.61 14.57
C ARG A 64 -5.54 -20.90 13.76
N VAL A 65 -5.76 -20.82 12.45
CA VAL A 65 -5.71 -21.97 11.53
C VAL A 65 -4.47 -21.95 10.63
N ASN A 66 -3.44 -21.17 10.98
CA ASN A 66 -2.18 -21.05 10.23
C ASN A 66 -2.37 -20.69 8.74
N ALA A 67 -3.40 -19.92 8.42
CA ALA A 67 -3.76 -19.56 7.04
C ALA A 67 -3.40 -18.12 6.66
N LEU A 68 -2.47 -17.51 7.41
CA LEU A 68 -1.97 -16.17 7.10
C LEU A 68 -1.34 -16.11 5.70
N GLU A 69 -0.77 -17.21 5.22
CA GLU A 69 -0.23 -17.29 3.85
C GLU A 69 -1.29 -17.03 2.78
N SER A 70 -2.46 -17.67 2.91
CA SER A 70 -3.57 -17.46 1.99
C SER A 70 -4.06 -16.00 2.01
N LEU A 71 -4.05 -15.37 3.19
CA LEU A 71 -4.39 -13.95 3.32
C LEU A 71 -3.35 -13.05 2.65
N ARG A 72 -2.05 -13.35 2.78
CA ARG A 72 -0.99 -12.61 2.07
C ARG A 72 -1.15 -12.72 0.56
N GLN A 73 -1.45 -13.91 0.05
CA GLN A 73 -1.70 -14.13 -1.37
C GLN A 73 -2.93 -13.34 -1.86
N ALA A 74 -4.00 -13.29 -1.07
CA ALA A 74 -5.18 -12.48 -1.37
C ALA A 74 -4.86 -10.98 -1.42
N ILE A 75 -4.04 -10.47 -0.48
CA ILE A 75 -3.57 -9.07 -0.49
C ILE A 75 -2.74 -8.78 -1.74
N SER A 76 -1.77 -9.64 -2.06
CA SER A 76 -0.95 -9.44 -3.26
C SER A 76 -1.80 -9.43 -4.53
N SER A 77 -2.76 -10.36 -4.65
CA SER A 77 -3.69 -10.42 -5.77
C SER A 77 -4.56 -9.17 -5.86
N TYR A 78 -5.11 -8.69 -4.74
CA TYR A 78 -5.86 -7.45 -4.66
C TYR A 78 -5.04 -6.24 -5.12
N ILE A 79 -3.83 -6.07 -4.57
CA ILE A 79 -2.93 -4.96 -4.92
C ILE A 79 -2.59 -4.97 -6.41
N ARG A 80 -2.27 -6.16 -6.96
CA ARG A 80 -1.97 -6.30 -8.38
C ARG A 80 -3.18 -5.97 -9.24
N ARG A 81 -4.37 -6.48 -8.92
CA ARG A 81 -5.60 -6.23 -9.69
C ARG A 81 -6.00 -4.76 -9.66
N THR A 82 -6.17 -4.19 -8.47
CA THR A 82 -6.60 -2.81 -8.29
C THR A 82 -5.54 -1.85 -8.82
N GLY A 83 -4.28 -2.05 -8.43
CA GLY A 83 -3.17 -1.27 -8.92
C GLY A 83 -3.03 -1.30 -10.44
N GLN A 84 -3.18 -2.46 -11.08
CA GLN A 84 -3.05 -2.56 -12.54
C GLN A 84 -4.10 -1.72 -13.26
N SER A 85 -5.32 -1.63 -12.72
CA SER A 85 -6.34 -0.73 -13.27
C SER A 85 -5.97 0.76 -13.17
N ILE A 86 -5.14 1.14 -12.18
CA ILE A 86 -4.62 2.51 -12.04
C ILE A 86 -3.48 2.77 -13.04
N VAL A 87 -2.53 1.84 -13.18
CA VAL A 87 -1.31 2.05 -14.00
C VAL A 87 -1.55 1.87 -15.50
N MET A 88 -2.55 1.06 -15.89
CA MET A 88 -2.84 0.75 -17.29
C MET A 88 -3.90 1.64 -17.93
N ASP A 89 -4.57 2.50 -17.16
CA ASP A 89 -5.56 3.45 -17.67
C ASP A 89 -4.86 4.69 -18.24
N GLU A 90 -4.53 4.64 -19.54
CA GLU A 90 -3.79 5.72 -20.22
C GLU A 90 -4.57 7.05 -20.27
N GLU A 91 -5.90 7.00 -20.21
CA GLU A 91 -6.73 8.21 -20.19
C GLU A 91 -6.57 8.99 -18.87
N LYS A 92 -6.19 8.28 -17.80
CA LYS A 92 -5.97 8.83 -16.45
C LYS A 92 -4.49 8.94 -16.08
N ASP A 93 -3.59 8.95 -17.05
CA ASP A 93 -2.14 9.13 -16.82
C ASP A 93 -1.81 10.35 -15.95
N LYS A 94 -2.61 11.43 -16.04
CA LYS A 94 -2.44 12.65 -15.23
C LYS A 94 -2.70 12.40 -13.74
N ASP A 95 -3.66 11.55 -13.43
CA ASP A 95 -4.09 11.25 -12.06
C ASP A 95 -3.44 9.97 -11.52
N MET A 96 -2.58 9.32 -12.31
CA MET A 96 -1.98 8.04 -11.95
C MET A 96 -1.14 8.16 -10.67
N VAL A 97 -0.29 9.19 -10.57
CA VAL A 97 0.59 9.35 -9.40
C VAL A 97 -0.20 9.66 -8.13
N SER A 98 -1.19 10.57 -8.19
CA SER A 98 -2.06 10.85 -7.04
C SER A 98 -2.85 9.61 -6.62
N SER A 99 -3.42 8.87 -7.57
CA SER A 99 -4.16 7.63 -7.31
C SER A 99 -3.26 6.56 -6.66
N LEU A 100 -2.01 6.42 -7.11
CA LEU A 100 -1.04 5.50 -6.49
C LEU A 100 -0.66 5.91 -5.07
N LEU A 101 -0.52 7.22 -4.79
CA LEU A 101 -0.24 7.73 -3.45
C LEU A 101 -1.40 7.46 -2.50
N GLU A 102 -2.64 7.72 -2.92
CA GLU A 102 -3.85 7.44 -2.16
C GLU A 102 -4.03 5.95 -1.91
N PHE A 103 -3.82 5.13 -2.94
CA PHE A 103 -3.90 3.68 -2.82
C PHE A 103 -2.82 3.11 -1.89
N LYS A 104 -1.61 3.65 -1.93
CA LYS A 104 -0.54 3.26 -1.00
C LYS A 104 -0.89 3.65 0.44
N ALA A 105 -1.43 4.86 0.64
CA ALA A 105 -1.82 5.33 1.96
C ALA A 105 -2.96 4.52 2.56
N SER A 106 -3.97 4.13 1.77
CA SER A 106 -5.06 3.28 2.26
C SER A 106 -4.55 1.90 2.67
N LEU A 107 -3.65 1.32 1.88
CA LEU A 107 -3.05 0.02 2.20
C LEU A 107 -2.18 0.07 3.46
N ASP A 108 -1.40 1.14 3.66
CA ASP A 108 -0.61 1.34 4.87
C ASP A 108 -1.49 1.43 6.11
N SER A 109 -2.58 2.22 6.06
CA SER A 109 -3.57 2.31 7.15
C SER A 109 -4.22 0.96 7.44
N ILE A 110 -4.66 0.23 6.41
CA ILE A 110 -5.25 -1.10 6.58
C ILE A 110 -4.28 -2.05 7.28
N ILE A 111 -3.00 -2.08 6.89
CA ILE A 111 -2.02 -2.97 7.53
C ILE A 111 -1.72 -2.55 8.97
N GLU A 112 -1.52 -1.25 9.20
CA GLU A 112 -1.20 -0.70 10.51
C GLU A 112 -2.29 -1.00 11.51
N GLU A 113 -3.55 -0.83 11.10
CA GLU A 113 -4.71 -1.00 11.97
C GLU A 113 -5.18 -2.46 12.02
N SER A 114 -5.09 -3.21 10.93
CA SER A 114 -5.74 -4.53 10.84
C SER A 114 -4.83 -5.74 11.11
N PHE A 115 -3.55 -5.64 10.77
CA PHE A 115 -2.65 -6.80 10.71
C PHE A 115 -1.48 -6.72 11.70
N SER A 116 -1.64 -5.94 12.77
CA SER A 116 -0.67 -5.81 13.87
C SER A 116 0.75 -5.47 13.41
N LYS A 117 0.90 -4.71 12.32
CA LYS A 117 2.20 -4.37 11.72
C LYS A 117 3.08 -5.57 11.38
N ASN A 118 2.47 -6.70 11.01
CA ASN A 118 3.20 -7.91 10.66
C ASN A 118 4.13 -7.67 9.44
N GLU A 119 5.44 -7.83 9.65
CA GLU A 119 6.47 -7.55 8.64
C GLU A 119 6.28 -8.34 7.34
N ALA A 120 5.78 -9.58 7.42
CA ALA A 120 5.55 -10.41 6.24
C ALA A 120 4.49 -9.80 5.32
N PHE A 121 3.49 -9.13 5.88
CA PHE A 121 2.47 -8.41 5.12
C PHE A 121 3.02 -7.11 4.55
N CYS A 122 3.81 -6.36 5.33
CA CYS A 122 4.51 -5.17 4.85
C CYS A 122 5.40 -5.49 3.63
N ASN A 123 6.14 -6.59 3.68
CA ASN A 123 6.98 -7.04 2.57
C ASN A 123 6.14 -7.45 1.36
N THR A 124 5.02 -8.15 1.58
CA THR A 124 4.09 -8.52 0.49
C THR A 124 3.55 -7.29 -0.25
N ILE A 125 3.25 -6.20 0.48
CA ILE A 125 2.84 -4.92 -0.13
C ILE A 125 3.98 -4.32 -0.93
N LYS A 126 5.19 -4.24 -0.35
CA LYS A 126 6.37 -3.70 -1.05
C LYS A 126 6.61 -4.42 -2.37
N ASP A 127 6.67 -5.75 -2.35
CA ASP A 127 6.90 -6.57 -3.54
C ASP A 127 5.79 -6.40 -4.59
N SER A 128 4.54 -6.30 -4.13
CA SER A 128 3.39 -6.13 -5.03
C SER A 128 3.35 -4.72 -5.66
N PHE A 129 3.72 -3.68 -4.91
CA PHE A 129 3.85 -2.31 -5.41
C PHE A 129 5.02 -2.15 -6.37
N GLU A 130 6.16 -2.78 -6.08
CA GLU A 130 7.31 -2.77 -6.97
C GLU A 130 6.96 -3.41 -8.31
N HIS A 131 6.33 -4.59 -8.27
CA HIS A 131 5.83 -5.22 -9.50
C HIS A 131 4.84 -4.34 -10.25
N LEU A 132 3.93 -3.66 -9.53
CA LEU A 132 2.92 -2.79 -10.12
C LEU A 132 3.53 -1.59 -10.85
N ILE A 133 4.41 -0.84 -10.17
CA ILE A 133 5.03 0.38 -10.69
C ILE A 133 5.91 0.06 -11.89
N ASN A 134 6.50 -1.13 -11.94
CA ASN A 134 7.34 -1.55 -13.07
C ASN A 134 6.57 -2.31 -14.16
N LEU A 135 5.24 -2.43 -14.05
CA LEU A 135 4.44 -3.12 -15.06
C LEU A 135 4.38 -2.36 -16.39
N ARG A 136 4.38 -1.02 -16.33
CA ARG A 136 4.44 -0.16 -17.51
C ARG A 136 5.85 0.42 -17.62
N GLN A 137 6.57 0.02 -18.66
CA GLN A 137 7.96 0.42 -18.85
C GLN A 137 8.09 1.95 -18.97
N ASN A 138 9.00 2.54 -18.19
CA ASN A 138 9.42 3.95 -18.21
C ASN A 138 8.35 5.01 -17.89
N ARG A 139 7.06 4.73 -18.10
CA ARG A 139 5.99 5.72 -17.92
C ARG A 139 5.84 6.17 -16.48
N PRO A 140 5.84 5.28 -15.45
CA PRO A 140 5.71 5.73 -14.08
C PRO A 140 6.88 6.61 -13.64
N ALA A 141 8.10 6.35 -14.13
CA ALA A 141 9.25 7.21 -13.93
C ALA A 141 9.03 8.62 -14.49
N GLU A 142 8.55 8.74 -15.73
CA GLU A 142 8.22 10.02 -16.35
C GLU A 142 7.11 10.77 -15.60
N LEU A 143 6.01 10.08 -15.27
CA LEU A 143 4.85 10.70 -14.62
C LEU A 143 5.18 11.18 -13.20
N ILE A 144 6.00 10.42 -12.46
CA ILE A 144 6.46 10.83 -11.13
C ILE A 144 7.36 12.07 -11.23
N ALA A 145 8.26 12.14 -12.22
CA ALA A 145 9.08 13.34 -12.46
C ALA A 145 8.21 14.57 -12.80
N LYS A 146 7.20 14.41 -13.66
CA LYS A 146 6.25 15.47 -14.01
C LYS A 146 5.42 15.94 -12.82
N PHE A 147 4.94 15.00 -12.00
CA PHE A 147 4.17 15.31 -10.79
C PHE A 147 4.99 16.15 -9.81
N LEU A 148 6.28 15.82 -9.62
CA LEU A 148 7.19 16.63 -8.80
C LEU A 148 7.41 18.03 -9.40
N ASP A 149 7.61 18.16 -10.71
CA ASP A 149 7.73 19.47 -11.37
C ASP A 149 6.50 20.33 -11.16
N GLU A 150 5.30 19.75 -11.26
CA GLU A 150 4.03 20.45 -11.00
C GLU A 150 3.94 20.93 -9.55
N LYS A 151 4.21 20.04 -8.57
CA LYS A 151 4.18 20.41 -7.14
C LYS A 151 5.21 21.48 -6.77
N LEU A 152 6.41 21.43 -7.35
CA LEU A 152 7.46 22.43 -7.11
C LEU A 152 7.20 23.78 -7.82
N ARG A 153 6.33 23.82 -8.84
CA ARG A 153 5.86 25.09 -9.44
C ARG A 153 4.69 25.68 -8.67
N ASP A 154 3.77 24.83 -8.24
CA ASP A 154 2.51 25.23 -7.62
C ASP A 154 2.60 25.44 -6.10
N GLY A 155 3.73 25.12 -5.46
CA GLY A 155 3.92 25.26 -4.01
C GLY A 155 3.57 26.64 -3.42
N ASN A 156 3.55 27.72 -4.22
CA ASN A 156 3.15 29.05 -3.76
C ASN A 156 1.64 29.35 -3.87
N LYS A 157 0.82 28.42 -4.42
CA LYS A 157 -0.62 28.60 -4.66
C LYS A 157 -1.49 28.09 -3.49
N GLY A 158 -1.09 28.40 -2.26
CA GLY A 158 -1.90 28.13 -1.06
C GLY A 158 -1.69 26.77 -0.38
N THR A 159 -0.70 25.98 -0.81
CA THR A 159 -0.21 24.81 -0.06
C THR A 159 0.84 25.26 0.95
N SER A 160 0.79 24.79 2.19
CA SER A 160 1.83 25.13 3.16
C SER A 160 3.15 24.43 2.84
N GLU A 161 4.28 24.98 3.29
CA GLU A 161 5.59 24.32 3.10
C GLU A 161 5.63 22.92 3.74
N GLU A 162 4.93 22.73 4.86
CA GLU A 162 4.84 21.44 5.57
C GLU A 162 4.02 20.41 4.77
N GLU A 163 2.91 20.82 4.18
CA GLU A 163 2.10 19.96 3.29
C GLU A 163 2.85 19.60 2.00
N LEU A 164 3.60 20.55 1.45
CA LEU A 164 4.44 20.32 0.28
C LEU A 164 5.52 19.28 0.62
N GLU A 165 6.25 19.48 1.72
CA GLU A 165 7.31 18.58 2.17
C GLU A 165 6.78 17.16 2.41
N GLY A 166 5.64 17.03 3.10
CA GLY A 166 4.98 15.74 3.31
C GLY A 166 4.54 15.08 2.00
N THR A 167 4.17 15.86 0.99
CA THR A 167 3.85 15.35 -0.35
C THR A 167 5.11 14.85 -1.06
N LEU A 168 6.23 15.59 -0.99
CA LEU A 168 7.50 15.18 -1.59
C LEU A 168 8.00 13.86 -0.98
N ASP A 169 7.90 13.68 0.34
CA ASP A 169 8.27 12.43 1.01
C ASP A 169 7.44 11.24 0.55
N LYS A 170 6.13 11.40 0.40
CA LYS A 170 5.26 10.33 -0.11
C LYS A 170 5.61 9.96 -1.55
N VAL A 171 5.95 10.93 -2.39
CA VAL A 171 6.39 10.68 -3.78
C VAL A 171 7.71 9.92 -3.81
N LEU A 172 8.64 10.22 -2.89
CA LEU A 172 9.91 9.50 -2.80
C LEU A 172 9.75 8.04 -2.39
N VAL A 173 8.71 7.71 -1.61
CA VAL A 173 8.35 6.31 -1.35
C VAL A 173 7.99 5.60 -2.66
N LEU A 174 7.25 6.24 -3.57
CA LEU A 174 6.98 5.67 -4.90
C LEU A 174 8.25 5.57 -5.76
N PHE A 175 9.11 6.58 -5.71
CA PHE A 175 10.38 6.59 -6.43
C PHE A 175 11.27 5.37 -6.10
N ARG A 176 11.29 4.94 -4.83
CA ARG A 176 12.06 3.76 -4.40
C ARG A 176 11.65 2.47 -5.12
N PHE A 177 10.41 2.37 -5.59
CA PHE A 177 9.90 1.20 -6.30
C PHE A 177 10.20 1.22 -7.81
N ILE A 178 10.73 2.32 -8.36
CA ILE A 178 10.99 2.46 -9.79
C ILE A 178 12.33 1.80 -10.16
N GLN A 179 12.33 0.96 -11.20
CA GLN A 179 13.55 0.40 -11.78
C GLN A 179 14.23 1.37 -12.77
N GLY A 180 13.46 2.10 -13.58
CA GLY A 180 13.95 3.10 -14.56
C GLY A 180 14.34 4.45 -13.94
N LYS A 181 15.29 4.46 -12.99
CA LYS A 181 15.72 5.70 -12.30
C LYS A 181 16.44 6.69 -13.23
N ASP A 182 17.13 6.19 -14.25
CA ASP A 182 17.77 6.97 -15.31
C ASP A 182 16.75 7.78 -16.14
N VAL A 183 15.60 7.18 -16.44
CA VAL A 183 14.48 7.85 -17.12
C VAL A 183 13.93 8.96 -16.24
N PHE A 184 13.65 8.66 -14.96
CA PHE A 184 13.22 9.67 -14.00
C PHE A 184 14.22 10.84 -13.95
N GLU A 185 15.51 10.54 -13.83
CA GLU A 185 16.57 11.55 -13.74
C GLU A 185 16.62 12.45 -14.99
N ALA A 186 16.50 11.87 -16.19
CA ALA A 186 16.50 12.62 -17.44
C ALA A 186 15.34 13.62 -17.51
N PHE A 187 14.11 13.20 -17.14
CA PHE A 187 12.95 14.08 -17.09
C PHE A 187 13.08 15.14 -15.98
N TYR A 188 13.50 14.72 -14.78
CA TYR A 188 13.67 15.62 -13.64
C TYR A 188 14.70 16.71 -13.92
N LYS A 189 15.88 16.37 -14.47
CA LYS A 189 16.93 17.34 -14.84
C LYS A 189 16.44 18.34 -15.90
N LYS A 190 15.73 17.84 -16.93
CA LYS A 190 15.17 18.67 -18.00
C LYS A 190 14.21 19.72 -17.45
N ASP A 191 13.30 19.32 -16.55
CA ASP A 191 12.30 20.24 -16.02
C ASP A 191 12.85 21.14 -14.90
N LEU A 192 13.80 20.66 -14.09
CA LEU A 192 14.57 21.50 -13.16
C LEU A 192 15.31 22.63 -13.90
N ALA A 193 16.00 22.32 -15.01
CA ALA A 193 16.69 23.33 -15.81
C ALA A 193 15.72 24.43 -16.30
N LYS A 194 14.53 24.05 -16.76
CA LYS A 194 13.50 25.02 -17.16
C LYS A 194 13.00 25.85 -15.98
N ARG A 195 12.76 25.24 -14.81
CA ARG A 195 12.29 25.98 -13.62
C ARG A 195 13.32 27.03 -13.18
N LEU A 196 14.61 26.65 -13.17
CA LEU A 196 15.70 27.56 -12.83
C LEU A 196 15.88 28.69 -13.85
N LEU A 197 15.87 28.38 -15.15
CA LEU A 197 16.06 29.39 -16.21
C LEU A 197 14.87 30.34 -16.33
N LEU A 198 13.66 29.88 -16.08
CA LEU A 198 12.43 30.67 -16.22
C LEU A 198 11.94 31.29 -14.90
N GLY A 199 12.61 31.04 -13.78
CA GLY A 199 12.22 31.55 -12.46
C GLY A 199 10.83 31.08 -12.01
N LYS A 200 10.45 29.83 -12.35
CA LYS A 200 9.10 29.28 -12.09
C LYS A 200 9.00 28.38 -10.85
N SER A 201 10.06 28.27 -10.06
CA SER A 201 10.06 27.49 -8.82
C SER A 201 9.25 28.21 -7.74
N ALA A 202 8.52 27.45 -6.93
CA ALA A 202 7.79 27.97 -5.78
C ALA A 202 8.75 28.49 -4.70
N SER A 203 9.72 27.66 -4.29
CA SER A 203 10.70 28.01 -3.27
C SER A 203 12.07 27.44 -3.60
N ILE A 204 13.12 28.22 -3.35
CA ILE A 204 14.52 27.78 -3.49
C ILE A 204 14.82 26.69 -2.44
N ASP A 205 14.25 26.80 -1.25
CA ASP A 205 14.48 25.86 -0.16
C ASP A 205 13.80 24.52 -0.44
N ALA A 206 12.61 24.53 -1.04
CA ALA A 206 11.95 23.31 -1.52
C ALA A 206 12.77 22.58 -2.60
N GLU A 207 13.37 23.31 -3.55
CA GLU A 207 14.24 22.72 -4.58
C GLU A 207 15.49 22.10 -3.96
N LYS A 208 16.14 22.78 -3.00
CA LYS A 208 17.29 22.25 -2.27
C LYS A 208 16.91 20.99 -1.46
N SER A 209 15.77 21.02 -0.77
CA SER A 209 15.24 19.88 -0.02
C SER A 209 15.06 18.68 -0.95
N MET A 210 14.38 18.86 -2.08
CA MET A 210 14.13 17.78 -3.04
C MET A 210 15.42 17.17 -3.60
N ILE A 211 16.40 18.01 -3.97
CA ILE A 211 17.71 17.53 -4.46
C ILE A 211 18.45 16.76 -3.36
N SER A 212 18.40 17.24 -2.12
CA SER A 212 19.01 16.57 -0.97
C SER A 212 18.41 15.17 -0.77
N LYS A 213 17.08 15.06 -0.77
CA LYS A 213 16.39 13.77 -0.63
C LYS A 213 16.71 12.81 -1.78
N LEU A 214 16.70 13.28 -3.03
CA LEU A 214 17.08 12.44 -4.18
C LEU A 214 18.51 11.92 -4.08
N LYS A 215 19.44 12.75 -3.58
CA LYS A 215 20.82 12.34 -3.35
C LYS A 215 20.93 11.23 -2.28
N THR A 216 20.14 11.32 -1.21
CA THR A 216 20.06 10.28 -0.19
C THR A 216 19.52 8.96 -0.78
N GLU A 217 18.51 9.03 -1.65
CA GLU A 217 17.87 7.84 -2.25
C GLU A 217 18.67 7.15 -3.35
N CYS A 218 19.46 7.91 -4.13
CA CYS A 218 20.20 7.38 -5.27
C CYS A 218 21.64 6.97 -4.94
N GLY A 219 22.15 7.34 -3.77
CA GLY A 219 23.58 7.24 -3.48
C GLY A 219 24.38 8.33 -4.23
N SER A 220 25.58 8.62 -3.73
CA SER A 220 26.47 9.62 -4.35
C SER A 220 27.20 9.07 -5.57
#